data_AF-A0A7X9MRZ7-F1
#
_entry.id   AF-A0A7X9MRZ7-F1
#
_cell.length_a   1.000
_cell.length_b   1.000
_cell.length_c   1.000
_cell.angle_alpha   90.00
_cell.angle_beta   90.00
_cell.angle_gamma   90.00
#
_symmetry.space_group_name_H-M   'P 1'
#
loop_
_entity.id
_entity.type
_entity.pdbx_description
1 polymer ?
#
loop_
_entity_poly.entity_id
_entity_poly.type
_entity_poly.pdbx_seq_one_letter_code
_entity_poly.pdbx_strand_id
1 'polypeptide(L)'
;MKKVLKGVEYMSERFELSFKNKEVRIWFYLMVPTFIIGSIFIFYGEQKYQYIPLVVLVIVWTVFYLWRYFYRKKMKNKVKNSF
;
A
#
# COMPACT_ATOMS: atom_id res chain seq x y z
N MET A 1 -15.54 -33.74 -11.17
CA MET A 1 -16.12 -32.39 -10.93
C MET A 1 -15.71 -31.75 -9.60
N LYS A 2 -15.79 -32.44 -8.44
CA LYS A 2 -15.37 -31.86 -7.13
C LYS A 2 -13.93 -31.31 -7.07
N LYS A 3 -12.98 -31.92 -7.80
CA LYS A 3 -11.56 -31.50 -7.84
C LYS A 3 -11.36 -30.18 -8.60
N VAL A 4 -12.17 -29.94 -9.64
CA VAL A 4 -12.16 -28.69 -10.42
C VAL A 4 -12.79 -27.57 -9.60
N LEU A 5 -13.90 -27.83 -8.92
CA LEU A 5 -14.55 -26.86 -8.02
C LEU A 5 -13.64 -26.43 -6.87
N LYS A 6 -12.92 -27.37 -6.22
CA LYS A 6 -11.90 -27.01 -5.23
C LYS A 6 -10.80 -26.13 -5.80
N GLY A 7 -10.30 -26.43 -7.00
CA GLY A 7 -9.30 -25.60 -7.68
C GLY A 7 -9.77 -24.17 -7.99
N VAL A 8 -11.06 -23.99 -8.30
CA VAL A 8 -11.68 -22.66 -8.48
C VAL A 8 -11.84 -21.92 -7.15
N GLU A 9 -12.14 -22.63 -6.06
CA GLU A 9 -12.23 -22.09 -4.69
C GLU A 9 -10.86 -21.62 -4.17
N TYR A 10 -9.79 -22.42 -4.33
CA TYR A 10 -8.42 -22.01 -3.96
C TYR A 10 -7.94 -20.80 -4.78
N MET A 11 -8.37 -20.70 -6.03
CA MET A 11 -8.10 -19.52 -6.85
C MET A 11 -8.96 -18.32 -6.42
N SER A 12 -10.03 -18.46 -5.65
CA SER A 12 -10.84 -17.32 -5.17
C SER A 12 -10.30 -16.65 -3.89
N GLU A 13 -9.28 -17.23 -3.24
CA GLU A 13 -8.37 -16.51 -2.33
C GLU A 13 -7.46 -15.51 -3.08
N ARG A 14 -7.70 -15.33 -4.40
CA ARG A 14 -7.14 -14.31 -5.28
C ARG A 14 -7.25 -12.93 -4.63
N PHE A 15 -6.12 -12.44 -4.13
CA PHE A 15 -5.93 -11.08 -3.68
C PHE A 15 -7.09 -10.57 -2.82
N GLU A 16 -7.01 -10.75 -1.51
CA GLU A 16 -7.66 -9.80 -0.60
C GLU A 16 -6.99 -8.42 -0.74
N LEU A 17 -7.21 -7.76 -1.89
CA LEU A 17 -7.36 -6.30 -2.04
C LEU A 17 -8.64 -5.83 -1.32
N SER A 18 -9.06 -6.57 -0.30
CA SER A 18 -10.04 -6.11 0.65
C SER A 18 -9.33 -5.09 1.52
N PHE A 19 -9.94 -3.91 1.66
CA PHE A 19 -9.53 -2.92 2.66
C PHE A 19 -9.51 -3.50 4.09
N LYS A 20 -9.95 -4.74 4.32
CA LYS A 20 -9.74 -5.50 5.56
C LYS A 20 -8.25 -5.68 5.89
N ASN A 21 -7.36 -5.81 4.90
CA ASN A 21 -5.92 -5.83 5.14
C ASN A 21 -5.42 -4.41 5.46
N LYS A 22 -4.87 -4.23 6.67
CA LYS A 22 -4.38 -2.95 7.17
C LYS A 22 -3.23 -2.38 6.32
N GLU A 23 -2.34 -3.23 5.79
CA GLU A 23 -1.25 -2.77 4.91
C GLU A 23 -1.80 -2.19 3.61
N VAL A 24 -2.75 -2.89 2.97
CA VAL A 24 -3.40 -2.45 1.73
C VAL A 24 -4.16 -1.16 1.97
N ARG A 25 -4.93 -1.06 3.06
CA ARG A 25 -5.69 0.15 3.43
C ARG A 25 -4.79 1.38 3.57
N ILE A 26 -3.68 1.25 4.30
CA ILE A 26 -2.75 2.37 4.53
C ILE A 26 -1.99 2.73 3.26
N TRP A 27 -1.57 1.73 2.47
CA TRP A 27 -0.96 1.99 1.17
C TRP A 27 -1.90 2.78 0.26
N PHE A 28 -3.17 2.40 0.20
CA PHE A 28 -4.18 3.06 -0.64
C PHE A 28 -4.46 4.50 -0.19
N TYR A 29 -4.59 4.73 1.12
CA TYR A 29 -4.78 6.08 1.68
C TYR A 29 -3.57 7.00 1.48
N LEU A 30 -2.37 6.46 1.29
CA LEU A 30 -1.19 7.27 0.97
C LEU A 30 -1.09 7.49 -0.53
N MET A 31 -1.25 6.43 -1.33
CA MET A 31 -1.03 6.49 -2.77
C MET A 31 -2.07 7.30 -3.51
N VAL A 32 -3.36 7.13 -3.20
CA VAL A 32 -4.43 7.83 -3.94
C VAL A 32 -4.30 9.35 -3.82
N PRO A 33 -4.17 9.94 -2.61
CA PRO A 33 -3.95 11.38 -2.48
C PRO A 33 -2.65 11.85 -3.14
N THR A 34 -1.55 11.12 -2.98
CA THR A 34 -0.27 11.45 -3.61
C THR A 34 -0.36 11.46 -5.13
N PHE A 35 -1.10 10.52 -5.72
CA PHE A 35 -1.29 10.43 -7.16
C PHE A 35 -2.13 11.58 -7.70
N ILE A 36 -3.19 11.97 -6.99
CA ILE A 36 -4.03 13.11 -7.34
C ILE A 36 -3.21 14.41 -7.30
N ILE A 37 -2.51 14.66 -6.20
CA ILE A 37 -1.66 15.86 -6.03
C ILE A 37 -0.55 15.89 -7.08
N GLY A 38 0.14 14.76 -7.27
CA GLY A 38 1.20 14.63 -8.28
C GLY A 38 0.70 14.93 -9.68
N SER A 39 -0.48 14.42 -10.05
CA SER A 39 -1.10 14.68 -11.35
C SER A 39 -1.41 16.16 -11.52
N ILE A 40 -2.00 16.81 -10.51
CA ILE A 40 -2.30 18.25 -10.55
C ILE A 40 -1.01 19.06 -10.78
N PHE A 41 0.06 18.76 -10.05
CA PHE A 41 1.34 19.45 -10.22
C PHE A 41 1.99 19.21 -11.59
N ILE A 42 1.83 18.03 -12.18
CA ILE A 42 2.37 17.74 -13.52
C ILE A 42 1.62 18.52 -14.61
N PHE A 43 0.29 18.58 -14.53
CA PHE A 43 -0.53 19.22 -15.57
C PHE A 43 -0.68 20.73 -15.41
N TYR A 44 -0.67 21.24 -14.17
CA TYR A 44 -0.94 22.65 -13.84
C TYR A 44 0.22 23.36 -13.15
N GLY A 45 1.28 22.65 -12.79
CA GLY A 45 2.45 23.25 -12.12
C GLY A 45 3.40 23.94 -13.11
N GLU A 46 4.09 24.97 -12.62
CA GLU A 46 5.15 25.62 -13.40
C GLU A 46 6.31 24.64 -13.65
N GLN A 47 6.93 24.73 -14.85
CA GLN A 47 8.03 23.84 -15.24
C GLN A 47 9.19 23.82 -14.24
N LYS A 48 9.46 24.96 -13.58
CA LYS A 48 10.49 25.08 -12.55
C LYS A 48 10.28 24.09 -11.38
N TYR A 49 9.04 23.68 -11.12
CA TYR A 49 8.66 22.84 -9.98
C TYR A 49 8.27 21.41 -10.36
N GLN A 50 8.54 20.98 -11.60
CA GLN A 50 8.18 19.61 -12.05
C GLN A 50 8.87 18.48 -11.28
N TYR A 51 9.93 18.76 -10.51
CA TYR A 51 10.55 17.78 -9.63
C TYR A 51 9.77 17.56 -8.31
N ILE A 52 8.88 18.46 -7.91
CA ILE A 52 8.13 18.37 -6.65
C ILE A 52 7.30 17.08 -6.57
N PRO A 53 6.53 16.67 -7.60
CA PRO A 53 5.82 15.38 -7.60
C PRO A 53 6.71 14.18 -7.32
N LEU A 54 7.91 14.14 -7.91
CA LEU A 54 8.88 13.08 -7.69
C LEU A 54 9.37 13.06 -6.25
N VAL A 55 9.72 14.23 -5.70
CA VAL A 55 10.15 14.36 -4.30
C VAL A 55 9.04 13.90 -3.33
N VAL A 56 7.81 14.33 -3.56
CA VAL A 56 6.65 13.90 -2.76
C VAL A 56 6.46 12.39 -2.84
N LEU A 57 6.58 11.80 -4.02
CA LEU A 57 6.45 10.35 -4.21
C LEU A 57 7.53 9.57 -3.43
N VAL A 58 8.78 10.03 -3.48
CA VAL A 58 9.90 9.42 -2.72
C VAL A 58 9.66 9.52 -1.21
N ILE A 59 9.20 10.67 -0.72
CA ILE A 59 8.87 10.86 0.71
C ILE A 59 7.77 9.89 1.14
N VAL A 60 6.67 9.82 0.37
CA VAL A 60 5.52 8.96 0.67
C VAL A 60 5.93 7.49 0.70
N TRP A 61 6.74 7.05 -0.26
CA TRP A 61 7.31 5.70 -0.25
C TRP A 61 8.18 5.44 0.97
N THR A 62 9.07 6.37 1.30
CA THR A 62 9.97 6.23 2.46
C THR A 62 9.17 6.08 3.75
N VAL A 63 8.16 6.93 3.96
CA VAL A 63 7.26 6.86 5.12
C VAL A 63 6.51 5.53 5.15
N PHE A 64 5.97 5.07 4.01
CA PHE A 64 5.26 3.81 3.94
C PHE A 64 6.15 2.61 4.33
N TYR A 65 7.37 2.54 3.79
CA TYR A 65 8.29 1.44 4.07
C TYR A 65 8.80 1.45 5.51
N LEU A 66 9.09 2.64 6.06
CA LEU A 66 9.45 2.78 7.48
C LEU A 66 8.31 2.29 8.37
N TRP A 67 7.09 2.80 8.13
CA TRP A 67 5.90 2.37 8.89
C TRP A 67 5.69 0.84 8.79
N ARG A 68 5.80 0.28 7.57
CA ARG A 68 5.65 -1.16 7.33
C ARG A 68 6.69 -1.99 8.08
N TYR A 69 7.94 -1.52 8.14
CA TYR A 69 9.00 -2.18 8.89
C TYR A 69 8.69 -2.23 10.39
N PHE A 70 8.28 -1.09 10.99
CA PHE A 70 7.88 -1.04 12.40
C PHE A 70 6.62 -1.85 12.69
N TYR A 71 5.63 -1.83 11.79
CA TYR A 71 4.40 -2.60 11.94
C TYR A 71 4.67 -4.10 12.02
N ARG A 72 5.50 -4.63 11.11
CA ARG A 72 5.90 -6.04 11.11
C ARG A 72 6.71 -6.41 12.34
N LYS A 73 7.59 -5.53 12.83
CA LYS A 73 8.34 -5.73 14.08
C LYS A 73 7.41 -5.78 15.31
N LYS A 74 6.40 -4.90 15.37
CA LYS A 74 5.38 -4.92 16.45
C LYS A 74 4.51 -6.17 16.43
N MET A 75 4.13 -6.67 15.26
CA MET A 75 3.34 -7.91 15.17
C MET A 75 4.10 -9.14 15.64
N LYS A 76 5.39 -9.26 15.33
CA LYS A 76 6.24 -10.36 15.84
C LYS A 76 6.35 -10.35 17.37
N ASN A 77 6.44 -9.17 17.99
CA ASN A 77 6.50 -9.06 19.45
C ASN A 77 5.16 -9.37 20.14
N LYS A 78 4.02 -9.06 19.50
CA LYS A 78 2.70 -9.43 20.04
C LYS A 78 2.45 -10.93 20.03
N VAL A 79 2.89 -11.65 19.00
CA VAL A 79 2.78 -13.12 18.92
C VAL A 79 3.71 -13.80 19.92
N LYS A 80 4.88 -13.23 20.21
CA LYS A 80 5.83 -13.79 21.20
C LYS A 80 5.35 -13.66 22.65
N ASN A 81 4.60 -12.60 22.98
CA ASN A 81 4.10 -12.35 24.34
C ASN A 81 2.73 -12.98 24.63
N SER A 82 2.18 -13.75 23.69
CA SER A 82 0.93 -14.51 23.88
C SER A 82 1.17 -16.01 24.14
N PHE A 83 2.41 -16.40 24.40
CA PHE A 83 2.83 -17.74 24.83
C PHE A 83 3.41 -17.67 26.23
#